data_AF-A0A9W4JFK4-F1
#
_entry.id   AF-A0A9W4JFK4-F1
#
_cell.length_a   1.000
_cell.length_b   1.000
_cell.length_c   1.000
_cell.angle_alpha   90.00
_cell.angle_beta   90.00
_cell.angle_gamma   90.00
#
_symmetry.space_group_name_H-M   'P 1'
#
loop_
_entity.id
_entity.type
_entity.pdbx_description
1 polymer ?
#
loop_
_entity_poly.entity_id
_entity_poly.type
_entity_poly.pdbx_seq_one_letter_code
_entity_poly.pdbx_strand_id
1 'polypeptide(L)'
;MIAIDLWIWDTVNGKSINSQHIEVSENENDEVKLSGGPLVIPFRLFFLRDPQTPQETDVIIDNEWLQKIAEWGWDMQFSNSR
;
A
#
# COMPACT_ATOMS: atom_id res chain seq x y z
N MET A 1 11.34 8.81 4.13
CA MET A 1 9.90 8.73 3.77
C MET A 1 9.72 7.77 2.62
N ILE A 2 8.75 6.86 2.72
CA ILE A 2 8.31 5.95 1.66
C ILE A 2 6.84 6.26 1.37
N ALA A 3 6.48 6.29 0.09
CA ALA A 3 5.10 6.41 -0.36
C ALA A 3 4.67 5.14 -1.10
N ILE A 4 3.43 4.70 -0.87
CA ILE A 4 2.80 3.58 -1.57
C ILE A 4 1.52 4.10 -2.19
N ASP A 5 1.40 3.96 -3.52
CA ASP A 5 0.25 4.43 -4.28
C ASP A 5 -0.50 3.26 -4.94
N LEU A 6 -1.82 3.24 -4.79
CA LEU A 6 -2.70 2.37 -5.57
C LEU A 6 -3.28 3.16 -6.75
N TRP A 7 -2.88 2.77 -7.95
CA TRP A 7 -3.42 3.33 -9.19
C TRP A 7 -4.43 2.36 -9.82
N ILE A 8 -5.62 2.86 -10.15
CA ILE A 8 -6.68 2.10 -10.80
C ILE A 8 -6.97 2.71 -12.17
N TRP A 9 -7.17 1.86 -13.16
CA TRP A 9 -7.57 2.28 -14.49
C TRP A 9 -9.07 2.56 -14.55
N ASP A 10 -9.44 3.82 -14.81
CA ASP A 10 -10.82 4.23 -15.08
C ASP A 10 -11.13 3.97 -16.56
N THR A 11 -11.88 2.90 -16.83
CA THR A 11 -12.27 2.51 -18.18
C THR A 11 -13.28 3.47 -18.82
N VAL A 12 -14.00 4.28 -18.03
CA VAL A 12 -14.99 5.25 -18.53
C VAL A 12 -14.27 6.48 -19.08
N ASN A 13 -13.32 7.01 -18.32
CA ASN A 13 -12.59 8.22 -18.69
C ASN A 13 -11.25 7.96 -19.39
N GLY A 14 -10.85 6.68 -19.52
CA GLY A 14 -9.61 6.28 -20.20
C GLY A 14 -8.34 6.81 -19.52
N LYS A 15 -8.34 6.92 -18.19
CA LYS A 15 -7.22 7.49 -17.43
C LYS A 15 -6.89 6.67 -16.18
N SER A 16 -5.64 6.73 -15.75
CA SER A 16 -5.23 6.21 -14.45
C SER A 16 -5.63 7.20 -13.35
N ILE A 17 -6.19 6.69 -12.25
CA ILE A 17 -6.56 7.48 -11.08
C ILE A 17 -5.81 6.91 -9.88
N ASN A 18 -5.16 7.77 -9.10
CA ASN A 18 -4.65 7.41 -7.78
C ASN A 18 -5.85 7.21 -6.85
N SER A 19 -6.13 5.96 -6.52
CA SER A 19 -7.25 5.56 -5.67
C SER A 19 -6.89 5.57 -4.19
N GLN A 20 -5.61 5.43 -3.86
CA GLN A 20 -5.13 5.45 -2.49
C GLN A 20 -3.68 5.89 -2.45
N HIS A 21 -3.38 6.81 -1.54
CA HIS A 21 -2.04 7.28 -1.24
C HIS A 21 -1.74 6.98 0.22
N ILE A 22 -0.64 6.28 0.47
CA ILE A 22 -0.18 5.90 1.80
C ILE A 22 1.21 6.48 1.97
N GLU A 23 1.42 7.21 3.07
CA GLU A 23 2.74 7.71 3.44
C GLU A 23 3.21 7.02 4.70
N VAL A 24 4.47 6.57 4.67
CA VAL A 24 5.19 6.11 5.85
C VAL A 24 6.43 6.99 6.01
N SER A 25 6.51 7.64 7.17
CA SER A 25 7.60 8.55 7.51
C SER A 25 8.18 8.18 8.87
N GLU A 26 9.48 8.39 9.02
CA GLU A 26 10.18 8.30 10.29
C GLU A 26 10.41 9.73 10.78
N ASN A 27 10.11 9.99 12.06
CA ASN A 27 10.44 11.28 12.67
C ASN A 27 11.85 11.28 13.29
N GLU A 28 12.29 12.41 13.82
CA GLU A 28 13.61 12.55 14.45
C GLU A 28 13.82 11.68 15.72
N ASN A 29 12.75 11.09 16.25
CA ASN A 29 12.77 10.20 17.41
C ASN A 29 12.67 8.72 17.01
N ASP A 30 12.92 8.38 15.74
CA ASP A 30 12.74 7.03 15.16
C ASP A 30 11.31 6.48 15.31
N GLU A 31 10.31 7.34 15.53
CA GLU A 31 8.91 6.92 15.53
C GLU A 31 8.37 6.90 14.10
N VAL A 32 7.85 5.75 13.69
CA VAL A 32 7.19 5.58 12.41
C VAL A 32 5.77 6.16 12.46
N LYS A 33 5.49 7.13 11.60
CA LYS A 33 4.16 7.68 11.33
C LYS A 33 3.63 7.14 10.01
N LEU A 34 2.43 6.58 10.06
CA LEU A 34 1.72 6.06 8.90
C LEU A 34 0.41 6.84 8.69
N SER A 35 0.15 7.24 7.45
CA SER A 35 -1.09 7.90 7.02
C SER A 35 -1.69 7.17 5.81
N GLY A 36 -3.02 7.22 5.65
CA GLY A 36 -3.72 6.70 4.47
C GLY A 36 -3.93 5.18 4.41
N GLY A 37 -3.35 4.40 5.34
CA GLY A 37 -3.55 2.95 5.42
C GLY A 37 -4.87 2.54 6.13
N PRO A 38 -5.22 1.25 6.12
CA PRO A 38 -4.51 0.13 5.49
C PRO A 38 -4.64 0.13 3.96
N LEU A 39 -3.75 -0.58 3.24
CA LEU A 39 -3.91 -0.79 1.81
C LEU A 39 -4.92 -1.91 1.56
N VAL A 40 -6.01 -1.58 0.86
CA VAL A 40 -7.06 -2.54 0.51
C VAL A 40 -7.11 -2.69 -1.00
N ILE A 41 -6.77 -3.87 -1.51
CA ILE A 41 -6.86 -4.18 -2.94
C ILE A 41 -8.10 -5.07 -3.15
N PRO A 42 -9.13 -4.56 -3.85
CA PRO A 42 -10.36 -5.32 -4.07
C PRO A 42 -10.11 -6.64 -4.80
N PHE A 43 -10.70 -7.74 -4.31
CA PHE A 43 -10.55 -9.08 -4.90
C PHE A 43 -10.82 -9.09 -6.41
N ARG A 44 -11.87 -8.38 -6.82
CA ARG A 44 -12.30 -8.29 -8.21
C ARG A 44 -11.22 -7.75 -9.15
N LEU A 45 -10.24 -6.99 -8.66
CA LEU A 45 -9.15 -6.47 -9.49
C LEU A 45 -8.17 -7.57 -9.89
N PHE A 46 -8.05 -8.65 -9.11
CA PHE A 46 -7.21 -9.79 -9.42
C PHE A 46 -7.91 -10.81 -10.34
N PHE A 47 -9.20 -11.07 -10.06
CA PHE A 47 -9.91 -12.20 -10.66
C PHE A 47 -11.04 -11.80 -11.62
N LEU A 48 -11.29 -10.50 -11.79
CA LEU A 48 -12.32 -9.93 -12.68
C LEU A 48 -13.73 -10.49 -12.45
N ARG A 49 -14.02 -10.90 -11.20
CA ARG A 49 -15.34 -11.35 -10.73
C ARG A 49 -15.53 -10.98 -9.26
N ASP A 50 -16.77 -11.07 -8.79
CA ASP A 50 -17.08 -10.90 -7.38
C ASP A 50 -16.52 -12.08 -6.55
N PRO A 51 -16.12 -11.81 -5.29
CA PRO A 51 -15.64 -12.83 -4.38
C PRO A 51 -16.74 -13.82 -3.97
N GLN A 52 -16.38 -15.09 -3.79
CA GLN A 52 -17.19 -16.09 -3.12
C GLN A 52 -16.98 -16.00 -1.61
N THR A 53 -17.89 -15.32 -0.93
CA THR A 53 -17.82 -15.12 0.51
C THR A 53 -18.30 -16.37 1.27
N PRO A 54 -17.71 -16.70 2.44
CA PRO A 54 -16.67 -15.95 3.16
C PRO A 54 -15.22 -16.31 2.80
N GLN A 55 -14.98 -17.25 1.88
CA GLN A 55 -13.62 -17.76 1.62
C GLN A 55 -12.74 -16.77 0.88
N GLU A 56 -13.34 -15.96 0.00
CA GLU A 56 -12.65 -14.98 -0.82
C GLU A 56 -12.97 -13.57 -0.34
N THR A 57 -11.93 -12.77 -0.09
CA THR A 57 -12.05 -11.39 0.38
C THR A 57 -11.01 -10.52 -0.30
N ASP A 58 -11.13 -9.22 -0.09
CA ASP A 58 -10.11 -8.26 -0.50
C ASP A 58 -8.77 -8.59 0.16
N VAL A 59 -7.68 -8.22 -0.52
CA VAL A 59 -6.34 -8.30 0.05
C VAL A 59 -6.13 -7.06 0.91
N ILE A 60 -5.87 -7.27 2.20
CA ILE A 60 -5.63 -6.19 3.15
C ILE A 60 -4.17 -6.29 3.60
N ILE A 61 -3.41 -5.23 3.35
CA ILE A 61 -2.09 -5.03 3.95
C ILE A 61 -2.30 -3.98 5.05
N ASP A 62 -2.30 -4.46 6.29
CA ASP A 62 -2.55 -3.62 7.45
C ASP A 62 -1.37 -2.68 7.76
N ASN A 63 -1.57 -1.82 8.75
CA ASN A 63 -0.58 -0.82 9.13
C ASN A 63 0.72 -1.43 9.66
N GLU A 64 0.66 -2.60 10.30
CA GLU A 64 1.87 -3.28 10.81
C GLU A 64 2.72 -3.79 9.64
N TRP A 65 2.09 -4.41 8.64
CA TRP A 65 2.78 -4.85 7.43
C TRP A 65 3.28 -3.69 6.57
N LEU A 66 2.50 -2.61 6.45
CA LEU A 66 2.93 -1.39 5.75
C LEU A 66 4.17 -0.77 6.40
N GLN A 67 4.22 -0.75 7.75
CA GLN A 67 5.41 -0.32 8.48
C GLN A 67 6.62 -1.22 8.17
N LYS A 68 6.48 -2.55 8.24
CA LYS A 68 7.57 -3.48 7.91
C LYS A 68 8.10 -3.29 6.49
N ILE A 69 7.20 -3.07 5.53
CA ILE A 69 7.59 -2.79 4.14
C ILE A 69 8.40 -1.49 4.05
N ALA A 70 8.00 -0.45 4.78
CA ALA A 70 8.72 0.82 4.80
C ALA A 70 10.11 0.68 5.44
N GLU A 71 10.21 -0.01 6.57
CA GLU A 71 11.47 -0.32 7.27
C GLU A 71 12.42 -1.09 6.36
N TRP A 72 11.96 -2.15 5.69
CA TRP A 72 12.76 -2.88 4.69
C TRP A 72 13.18 -1.99 3.52
N GLY A 73 12.31 -1.09 3.08
CA GLY A 73 12.62 -0.11 2.05
C GLY A 73 13.77 0.81 2.47
N TRP A 74 13.75 1.33 3.70
CA TRP A 74 14.83 2.14 4.25
C TRP A 74 16.12 1.34 4.40
N ASP A 75 16.06 0.13 4.95
CA ASP A 75 17.21 -0.76 5.07
C ASP A 75 17.87 -1.00 3.70
N MET A 76 17.10 -1.27 2.66
CA MET A 76 17.63 -1.45 1.31
C MET A 76 18.22 -0.16 0.71
N GLN A 77 17.63 1.00 0.98
CA GLN A 77 18.11 2.28 0.48
C GLN A 77 19.41 2.73 1.17
N PHE A 78 19.55 2.48 2.47
CA PHE A 78 20.65 2.98 3.28
C PHE A 78 21.71 1.91 3.63
N SER A 79 21.49 0.63 3.33
CA SER A 79 22.47 -0.45 3.53
C SER A 79 23.72 -0.33 2.64
N ASN A 80 23.67 0.40 1.53
CA ASN A 80 24.85 0.70 0.69
C ASN A 80 25.60 1.98 1.10
N SER A 81 25.21 2.61 2.21
CA SER A 81 25.73 3.91 2.66
C SER A 81 26.59 3.83 3.93
N ARG A 82 27.02 2.62 4.33
CA ARG A 82 27.92 2.38 5.46
C ARG A 82 29.23 1.74 5.02
#